data_AF-A0A0B4LG74-F1
#
_entry.id   AF-A0A0B4LG74-F1
#
_cell.length_a   1.000
_cell.length_b   1.000
_cell.length_c   1.000
_cell.angle_alpha   90.00
_cell.angle_beta   90.00
_cell.angle_gamma   90.00
#
_symmetry.space_group_name_H-M   'P 1'
#
loop_
_entity.id
_entity.type
_entity.pdbx_description
1 polymer ?
#
loop_
_entity_poly.entity_id
_entity_poly.type
_entity_poly.pdbx_seq_one_letter_code
_entity_poly.pdbx_strand_id
1 'polypeptide(L)'
;MDTTAERQVRLEGVERVLKMSQERIKIAMIIPKLLENPEKLKSVLKDTCYEEVLEPIDDMIRHLGKQSGRSKLPHDHTTMRIVDFFLVNHSIHRFFPHLKKNLNERDRQLLAAFHFLLESAHVHLHRSSRSEITKERKLHAIFHQNVDIKKKIKELKASLAFQKVIGKWKTAAKGIYLMKVEEDLANKKWQNNVAIQNEIEKCHRTMRSYHKSSMDRQKELEEELQNARESYEKMTKKHLAEEHELRSEKVCLRSTIPAWAKRCVRIWWRRISIWLPRRSSTILWSSTGRRSASTRTSWSSERRRNVACSRRSWSSS
;
A
#
# COMPACT_ATOMS: atom_id res chain seq x y z
N MET A 1 81.34 -10.87 35.45
CA MET A 1 80.84 -11.25 36.78
C MET A 1 79.33 -11.04 36.79
N ASP A 2 78.58 -12.11 37.02
CA ASP A 2 77.15 -12.35 36.74
C ASP A 2 76.13 -11.48 37.51
N THR A 3 76.21 -10.15 37.39
CA THR A 3 75.28 -9.23 38.09
C THR A 3 73.82 -9.40 37.68
N THR A 4 73.54 -9.91 36.47
CA THR A 4 72.16 -10.06 35.97
C THR A 4 71.51 -11.35 36.48
N ALA A 5 72.28 -12.45 36.54
CA ALA A 5 71.79 -13.72 37.08
C ALA A 5 71.65 -13.66 38.61
N GLU A 6 72.60 -13.04 39.32
CA GLU A 6 72.47 -12.80 40.76
C GLU A 6 71.28 -11.90 41.11
N ARG A 7 71.03 -10.85 40.31
CA ARG A 7 69.85 -10.00 40.46
C ARG A 7 68.57 -10.81 40.25
N GLN A 8 68.52 -11.67 39.24
CA GLN A 8 67.36 -12.51 38.97
C GLN A 8 67.05 -13.46 40.14
N VAL A 9 68.08 -14.13 40.70
CA VAL A 9 67.92 -14.99 41.89
C VAL A 9 67.41 -14.21 43.10
N ARG A 10 67.91 -12.98 43.32
CA ARG A 10 67.41 -12.10 44.41
C ARG A 10 65.95 -11.70 44.19
N LEU A 11 65.56 -11.35 42.96
CA LEU A 11 64.17 -11.02 42.62
C LEU A 11 63.23 -12.20 42.85
N GLU A 12 63.64 -13.40 42.44
CA GLU A 12 62.89 -14.63 42.69
C GLU A 12 62.74 -14.95 44.19
N GLY A 13 63.78 -14.66 44.98
CA GLY A 13 63.72 -14.72 46.44
C GLY A 13 62.67 -13.77 47.03
N VAL A 14 62.69 -12.50 46.63
CA VAL A 14 61.72 -11.48 47.09
C VAL A 14 60.29 -11.84 46.66
N GLU A 15 60.09 -12.28 45.41
CA GLU A 15 58.79 -12.71 44.93
C GLU A 15 58.24 -13.91 45.70
N ARG A 16 59.10 -14.87 46.04
CA ARG A 16 58.71 -16.02 46.85
C ARG A 16 58.20 -15.57 48.22
N VAL A 17 58.92 -14.66 48.87
CA VAL A 17 58.48 -14.10 50.16
C VAL A 17 57.16 -13.37 50.03
N LEU A 18 56.97 -12.55 48.99
CA LEU A 18 55.71 -11.83 48.74
C LEU A 18 54.54 -12.78 48.51
N LYS A 19 54.74 -13.86 47.72
CA LYS A 19 53.74 -14.91 47.51
C LYS A 19 53.41 -15.64 48.82
N MET A 20 54.42 -16.00 49.61
CA MET A 20 54.20 -16.62 50.92
C MET A 20 53.42 -15.71 51.87
N SER A 21 53.73 -14.41 51.90
CA SER A 21 52.98 -13.42 52.68
C SER A 21 51.53 -13.32 52.24
N GLN A 22 51.24 -13.38 50.94
CA GLN A 22 49.86 -13.43 50.43
C GLN A 22 49.11 -14.67 50.93
N GLU A 23 49.74 -15.84 50.92
CA GLU A 23 49.13 -17.06 51.43
C GLU A 23 48.94 -17.03 52.96
N ARG A 24 49.87 -16.42 53.71
CA ARG A 24 49.75 -16.18 55.15
C ARG A 24 48.57 -15.26 55.48
N ILE A 25 48.37 -14.20 54.70
CA ILE A 25 47.22 -13.30 54.87
C ILE A 25 45.93 -14.07 54.60
N LYS A 26 45.88 -14.93 53.55
CA LYS A 26 44.69 -15.75 53.25
C LYS A 26 44.30 -16.65 54.42
N ILE A 27 45.24 -17.36 55.05
CA ILE A 27 44.94 -18.18 56.23
C ILE A 27 44.57 -17.29 57.43
N ALA A 28 45.27 -16.18 57.67
CA ALA A 28 44.99 -15.27 58.78
C ALA A 28 43.55 -14.74 58.76
N MET A 29 43.00 -14.45 57.58
CA MET A 29 41.61 -14.00 57.43
C MET A 29 40.57 -15.11 57.69
N ILE A 30 40.98 -16.38 57.60
CA ILE A 30 40.11 -17.55 57.78
C ILE A 30 40.22 -18.10 59.21
N ILE A 31 41.34 -17.90 59.91
CA ILE A 31 41.58 -18.36 61.29
C ILE A 31 40.43 -18.03 62.26
N PRO A 32 39.91 -16.79 62.33
CA PRO A 32 38.80 -16.49 63.24
C PRO A 32 37.58 -17.39 63.00
N LYS A 33 37.24 -17.67 61.73
CA LYS A 33 36.12 -18.55 61.36
C LYS A 33 36.41 -20.04 61.57
N LEU A 34 37.68 -20.44 61.54
CA LEU A 34 38.09 -21.80 61.88
C LEU A 34 37.92 -22.08 63.38
N LEU A 35 38.31 -21.10 64.21
CA LEU A 35 38.27 -21.22 65.66
C LEU A 35 36.87 -21.02 66.26
N GLU A 36 35.90 -20.53 65.48
CA GLU A 36 34.48 -20.50 65.87
C GLU A 36 33.87 -21.90 66.05
N ASN A 37 34.36 -22.92 65.33
CA ASN A 37 33.85 -24.30 65.41
C ASN A 37 35.01 -25.31 65.52
N PRO A 38 35.66 -25.40 66.69
CA PRO A 38 36.89 -26.20 66.86
C PRO A 38 36.66 -27.71 66.69
N GLU A 39 35.47 -28.22 66.97
CA GLU A 39 35.12 -29.64 66.75
C GLU A 39 35.12 -30.03 65.27
N LYS A 40 34.61 -29.15 64.41
CA LYS A 40 34.61 -29.35 62.96
C LYS A 40 36.01 -29.17 62.39
N LEU A 41 36.81 -28.29 62.98
CA LEU A 41 38.23 -28.13 62.62
C LEU A 41 39.00 -29.42 62.93
N LYS A 42 38.80 -30.00 64.12
CA LYS A 42 39.41 -31.26 64.55
C LYS A 42 39.09 -32.41 63.59
N SER A 43 37.82 -32.57 63.19
CA SER A 43 37.42 -33.66 62.31
C SER A 43 37.99 -33.56 60.89
N VAL A 44 38.25 -32.33 60.41
CA VAL A 44 38.85 -32.09 59.09
C VAL A 44 40.38 -32.26 59.11
N LEU A 45 41.03 -32.01 60.25
CA LEU A 45 42.48 -32.11 60.41
C LEU A 45 42.95 -33.49 60.89
N LYS A 46 42.03 -34.33 61.38
CA LYS A 46 42.32 -35.74 61.71
C LYS A 46 42.72 -36.52 60.46
N ASP A 47 43.72 -37.39 60.57
CA ASP A 47 44.29 -38.18 59.48
C ASP A 47 45.02 -37.34 58.40
N THR A 48 45.48 -36.13 58.77
CA THR A 48 46.29 -35.25 57.92
C THR A 48 47.70 -35.06 58.47
N CYS A 49 48.62 -34.49 57.68
CA CYS A 49 49.97 -34.15 58.16
C CYS A 49 50.03 -33.02 59.20
N TYR A 50 48.88 -32.51 59.66
CA TYR A 50 48.77 -31.41 60.62
C TYR A 50 48.23 -31.85 61.99
N GLU A 51 48.34 -33.13 62.32
CA GLU A 51 47.84 -33.69 63.60
C GLU A 51 48.45 -33.06 64.85
N GLU A 52 49.64 -32.47 64.74
CA GLU A 52 50.34 -31.78 65.84
C GLU A 52 49.52 -30.65 66.48
N VAL A 53 48.57 -30.06 65.76
CA VAL A 53 47.71 -28.98 66.28
C VAL A 53 46.47 -29.50 67.02
N LEU A 54 46.19 -30.81 66.97
CA LEU A 54 44.99 -31.39 67.57
C LEU A 54 45.00 -31.35 69.10
N GLU A 55 46.17 -31.56 69.73
CA GLU A 55 46.30 -31.48 71.19
C GLU A 55 46.02 -30.05 71.70
N PRO A 56 46.64 -28.98 71.16
CA PRO A 56 46.27 -27.60 71.51
C PRO A 56 44.78 -27.27 71.27
N ILE A 57 44.18 -27.80 70.20
CA ILE A 57 42.75 -27.60 69.91
C ILE A 57 41.87 -28.30 70.95
N ASP A 58 42.25 -29.51 71.40
CA ASP A 58 41.54 -30.26 72.43
C ASP A 58 41.57 -29.55 73.78
N ASP A 59 42.72 -28.99 74.14
CA ASP A 59 42.83 -28.14 75.34
C ASP A 59 41.92 -26.91 75.23
N MET A 60 41.92 -26.24 74.08
CA MET A 60 41.05 -25.10 73.82
C MET A 60 39.56 -25.45 73.94
N ILE A 61 39.13 -26.59 73.39
CA ILE A 61 37.74 -27.11 73.51
C ILE A 61 37.38 -27.34 74.99
N ARG A 62 38.27 -27.98 75.75
CA ARG A 62 38.07 -28.24 77.20
C ARG A 62 37.95 -26.96 78.02
N HIS A 63 38.66 -25.89 77.63
CA HIS A 63 38.58 -24.58 78.28
C HIS A 63 37.31 -23.81 77.90
N LEU A 64 36.88 -23.87 76.63
CA LEU A 64 35.64 -23.25 76.15
C LEU A 64 34.40 -23.89 76.78
N GLY A 65 34.38 -25.21 76.96
CA GLY A 65 33.27 -25.92 77.63
C GLY A 65 33.07 -25.54 79.11
N LYS A 66 34.10 -25.00 79.77
CA LYS A 66 34.04 -24.53 81.17
C LYS A 66 33.62 -23.05 81.28
N GLN A 67 33.69 -22.28 80.21
CA GLN A 67 33.39 -20.84 80.17
C GLN A 67 32.11 -20.57 79.36
N SER A 68 30.99 -21.18 79.75
CA SER A 68 29.70 -20.92 79.12
C SER A 68 29.28 -19.46 79.35
N GLY A 69 29.37 -18.61 78.32
CA GLY A 69 28.82 -17.24 78.33
C GLY A 69 29.66 -16.13 77.70
N ARG A 70 30.92 -16.38 77.28
CA ARG A 70 31.73 -15.36 76.58
C ARG A 70 31.80 -15.64 75.09
N SER A 71 31.31 -14.72 74.26
CA SER A 71 31.30 -14.81 72.78
C SER A 71 32.64 -14.51 72.11
N LYS A 72 33.73 -14.32 72.87
CA LYS A 72 35.05 -13.97 72.36
C LYS A 72 36.05 -15.06 72.69
N LEU A 73 36.84 -15.46 71.69
CA LEU A 73 37.97 -16.38 71.85
C LEU A 73 38.90 -15.86 72.97
N PRO A 74 39.30 -16.72 73.94
CA PRO A 74 40.28 -16.36 74.96
C PRO A 74 41.61 -15.98 74.31
N HIS A 75 42.21 -14.86 74.74
CA HIS A 75 43.56 -14.45 74.31
C HIS A 75 44.61 -15.19 75.15
N ASP A 76 44.48 -16.50 75.26
CA ASP A 76 45.35 -17.35 76.06
C ASP A 76 46.55 -17.82 75.24
N HIS A 77 47.65 -18.18 75.92
CA HIS A 77 48.87 -18.69 75.28
C HIS A 77 48.59 -19.89 74.34
N THR A 78 47.61 -20.73 74.68
CA THR A 78 47.18 -21.87 73.86
C THR A 78 46.55 -21.42 72.54
N THR A 79 45.68 -20.40 72.57
CA THR A 79 45.08 -19.82 71.35
C THR A 79 46.15 -19.21 70.45
N MET A 80 47.13 -18.50 71.03
CA MET A 80 48.23 -17.92 70.25
C MET A 80 49.09 -19.01 69.59
N ARG A 81 49.41 -20.09 70.30
CA ARG A 81 50.16 -21.24 69.76
C ARG A 81 49.44 -21.89 68.57
N ILE A 82 48.11 -21.97 68.62
CA ILE A 82 47.29 -22.46 67.51
C ILE A 82 47.38 -21.51 66.31
N VAL A 83 47.20 -20.21 66.55
CA VAL A 83 47.28 -19.18 65.49
C VAL A 83 48.66 -19.20 64.81
N ASP A 84 49.73 -19.25 65.59
CA ASP A 84 51.11 -19.32 65.08
C ASP A 84 51.34 -20.58 64.23
N PHE A 85 50.81 -21.73 64.66
CA PHE A 85 50.87 -22.96 63.88
C PHE A 85 50.19 -22.81 62.51
N PHE A 86 49.00 -22.20 62.44
CA PHE A 86 48.31 -21.96 61.17
C PHE A 86 49.03 -20.93 60.28
N LEU A 87 49.72 -19.93 60.86
CA LEU A 87 50.48 -18.94 60.10
C LEU A 87 51.77 -19.53 59.51
N VAL A 88 52.44 -20.44 60.23
CA VAL A 88 53.59 -21.20 59.71
C VAL A 88 53.11 -22.15 58.61
N ASN A 89 52.07 -22.94 58.90
CA ASN A 89 51.47 -23.91 57.99
C ASN A 89 50.34 -23.31 57.14
N HIS A 90 50.64 -22.18 56.48
CA HIS A 90 49.67 -21.42 55.71
C HIS A 90 48.98 -22.21 54.60
N SER A 91 49.54 -23.31 54.09
CA SER A 91 48.90 -24.19 53.10
C SER A 91 47.62 -24.87 53.60
N ILE A 92 47.38 -24.91 54.92
CA ILE A 92 46.19 -25.51 55.52
C ILE A 92 44.89 -24.85 55.02
N HIS A 93 44.93 -23.58 54.59
CA HIS A 93 43.73 -22.91 54.05
C HIS A 93 43.10 -23.66 52.85
N ARG A 94 43.86 -24.50 52.15
CA ARG A 94 43.38 -25.30 51.01
C ARG A 94 42.31 -26.33 51.40
N PHE A 95 42.32 -26.81 52.65
CA PHE A 95 41.31 -27.73 53.17
C PHE A 95 39.98 -27.04 53.49
N PHE A 96 39.95 -25.69 53.50
CA PHE A 96 38.77 -24.91 53.86
C PHE A 96 38.33 -23.95 52.74
N PRO A 97 38.04 -24.44 51.51
CA PRO A 97 37.69 -23.58 50.38
C PRO A 97 36.37 -22.84 50.57
N HIS A 98 35.44 -23.42 51.36
CA HIS A 98 34.14 -22.82 51.67
C HIS A 98 34.26 -21.58 52.56
N LEU A 99 35.19 -21.58 53.52
CA LEU A 99 35.43 -20.42 54.39
C LEU A 99 36.04 -19.24 53.62
N LYS A 100 36.88 -19.53 52.63
CA LYS A 100 37.42 -18.52 51.70
C LYS A 100 36.33 -17.89 50.82
N LYS A 101 35.35 -18.67 50.38
CA LYS A 101 34.22 -18.18 49.57
C LYS A 101 33.25 -17.32 50.38
N ASN A 102 33.09 -17.64 51.67
CA ASN A 102 32.19 -16.94 52.59
C ASN A 102 32.89 -15.84 53.41
N LEU A 103 33.97 -15.24 52.89
CA LEU A 103 34.63 -14.10 53.55
C LEU A 103 33.74 -12.85 53.49
N ASN A 104 33.86 -11.98 54.49
CA ASN A 104 33.12 -10.73 54.51
C ASN A 104 33.63 -9.80 53.39
N GLU A 105 32.80 -8.87 52.95
CA GLU A 105 33.16 -7.97 51.85
C GLU A 105 34.44 -7.16 52.12
N ARG A 106 34.63 -6.71 53.37
CA ARG A 106 35.84 -6.00 53.81
C ARG A 106 37.10 -6.88 53.69
N ASP A 107 36.99 -8.15 54.08
CA ASP A 107 38.09 -9.11 54.02
C ASP A 107 38.45 -9.46 52.57
N ARG A 108 37.44 -9.55 51.71
CA ARG A 108 37.60 -9.77 50.27
C ARG A 108 38.30 -8.58 49.60
N GLN A 109 37.90 -7.36 49.95
CA GLN A 109 38.55 -6.14 49.46
C GLN A 109 39.99 -6.04 49.93
N LEU A 110 40.28 -6.41 51.18
CA LEU A 110 41.65 -6.44 51.70
C LEU A 110 42.53 -7.45 50.93
N LEU A 111 42.01 -8.66 50.69
CA LEU A 111 42.73 -9.67 49.88
C LEU A 111 42.95 -9.20 48.44
N ALA A 112 41.97 -8.51 47.84
CA ALA A 112 42.11 -7.92 46.51
C ALA A 112 43.17 -6.81 46.50
N ALA A 113 43.17 -5.92 47.49
CA ALA A 113 44.17 -4.86 47.62
C ALA A 113 45.59 -5.44 47.75
N PHE A 114 45.78 -6.47 48.59
CA PHE A 114 47.06 -7.16 48.69
C PHE A 114 47.47 -7.87 47.40
N HIS A 115 46.52 -8.44 46.65
CA HIS A 115 46.80 -9.00 45.33
C HIS A 115 47.30 -7.91 44.37
N PHE A 116 46.63 -6.77 44.29
CA PHE A 116 47.06 -5.64 43.46
C PHE A 116 48.43 -5.10 43.87
N LEU A 117 48.71 -5.03 45.17
CA LEU A 117 50.02 -4.62 45.68
C LEU A 117 51.12 -5.60 45.26
N LEU A 118 50.86 -6.91 45.31
CA LEU A 118 51.82 -7.93 44.86
C LEU A 118 52.06 -7.84 43.37
N GLU A 119 51.01 -7.67 42.57
CA GLU A 119 51.09 -7.54 41.12
C GLU A 119 51.86 -6.27 40.71
N SER A 120 51.58 -5.16 41.38
CA SER A 120 52.34 -3.91 41.22
C SER A 120 53.80 -4.08 41.62
N ALA A 121 54.07 -4.69 42.78
CA ALA A 121 55.43 -4.98 43.24
C ALA A 121 56.18 -5.85 42.24
N HIS A 122 55.55 -6.88 41.67
CA HIS A 122 56.13 -7.73 40.62
C HIS A 122 56.53 -6.89 39.39
N VAL A 123 55.63 -6.03 38.89
CA VAL A 123 55.94 -5.14 37.77
C VAL A 123 57.10 -4.19 38.08
N HIS A 124 57.15 -3.65 39.30
CA HIS A 124 58.23 -2.76 39.73
C HIS A 124 59.58 -3.47 39.92
N LEU A 125 59.57 -4.69 40.44
CA LEU A 125 60.76 -5.53 40.60
C LEU A 125 61.38 -5.93 39.26
N HIS A 126 60.54 -6.22 38.27
CA HIS A 126 60.95 -6.51 36.88
C HIS A 126 61.19 -5.27 36.02
N ARG A 127 61.05 -4.07 36.60
CA ARG A 127 61.31 -2.83 35.87
C ARG A 127 62.78 -2.79 35.46
N SER A 128 63.02 -2.61 34.15
CA SER A 128 64.34 -2.42 33.57
C SER A 128 64.33 -1.21 32.65
N SER A 129 65.46 -0.52 32.55
CA SER A 129 65.63 0.63 31.65
C SER A 129 65.26 0.29 30.20
N ARG A 130 65.65 -0.91 29.74
CA ARG A 130 65.30 -1.42 28.40
C ARG A 130 63.79 -1.61 28.21
N SER A 131 63.09 -2.16 29.20
CA SER A 131 61.62 -2.32 29.16
C SER A 131 60.93 -0.95 29.10
N GLU A 132 61.37 0.00 29.92
CA GLU A 132 60.76 1.34 29.97
C GLU A 132 60.98 2.12 28.67
N ILE A 133 62.18 2.09 28.11
CA ILE A 133 62.48 2.70 26.81
C ILE A 133 61.61 2.07 25.70
N THR A 134 61.38 0.76 25.77
CA THR A 134 60.52 0.06 24.79
C THR A 134 59.06 0.47 24.92
N LYS A 135 58.54 0.61 26.15
CA LYS A 135 57.19 1.11 26.40
C LYS A 135 57.02 2.53 25.89
N GLU A 136 57.99 3.41 26.16
CA GLU A 136 57.97 4.80 25.71
C GLU A 136 57.96 4.90 24.18
N ARG A 137 58.80 4.12 23.49
CA ARG A 137 58.81 4.06 22.02
C ARG A 137 57.46 3.59 21.46
N LYS A 138 56.86 2.56 22.06
CA LYS A 138 55.53 2.09 21.67
C LYS A 138 54.46 3.16 21.90
N LEU A 139 54.51 3.85 23.03
CA LEU A 139 53.59 4.93 23.36
C LEU A 139 53.69 6.07 22.35
N HIS A 140 54.90 6.51 22.00
CA HIS A 140 55.14 7.49 20.95
C HIS A 140 54.61 7.04 19.59
N ALA A 141 54.85 5.79 19.19
CA ALA A 141 54.34 5.25 17.93
C ALA A 141 52.79 5.27 17.89
N ILE A 142 52.14 4.82 18.97
CA ILE A 142 50.68 4.85 19.11
C ILE A 142 50.15 6.28 19.11
N PHE A 143 50.86 7.22 19.73
CA PHE A 143 50.47 8.63 19.74
C PHE A 143 50.47 9.21 18.32
N HIS A 144 51.52 8.99 17.54
CA HIS A 144 51.58 9.45 16.15
C HIS A 144 50.48 8.83 15.29
N GLN A 145 50.25 7.51 15.42
CA GLN A 145 49.14 6.83 14.74
C GLN A 145 47.78 7.44 15.11
N ASN A 146 47.55 7.75 16.38
CA ASN A 146 46.32 8.39 16.83
C ASN A 146 46.13 9.79 16.24
N VAL A 147 47.21 10.56 16.10
CA VAL A 147 47.16 11.88 15.43
C VAL A 147 46.77 11.73 13.96
N ASP A 148 47.36 10.77 13.24
CA ASP A 148 47.05 10.50 11.83
C ASP A 148 45.60 10.03 11.65
N ILE A 149 45.14 9.12 12.51
CA ILE A 149 43.75 8.64 12.50
C ILE A 149 42.79 9.80 12.75
N LYS A 150 43.07 10.68 13.72
CA LYS A 150 42.24 11.87 13.98
C LYS A 150 42.18 12.78 12.77
N LYS A 151 43.28 12.98 12.05
CA LYS A 151 43.32 13.77 10.81
C LYS A 151 42.45 13.14 9.73
N LYS A 152 42.62 11.83 9.46
CA LYS A 152 41.80 11.07 8.49
C LYS A 152 40.30 11.13 8.82
N ILE A 153 39.93 11.02 10.09
CA ILE A 153 38.53 11.14 10.53
C ILE A 153 37.96 12.52 10.18
N LYS A 154 38.73 13.59 10.37
CA LYS A 154 38.28 14.95 10.00
C LYS A 154 38.07 15.09 8.50
N GLU A 155 39.02 14.59 7.69
CA GLU A 155 38.93 14.62 6.23
C GLU A 155 37.71 13.83 5.71
N LEU A 156 37.49 12.62 6.23
CA LEU A 156 36.33 11.80 5.88
C LEU A 156 35.00 12.45 6.27
N LYS A 157 34.94 13.08 7.45
CA LYS A 157 33.74 13.83 7.88
C LYS A 157 33.44 15.00 6.93
N ALA A 158 34.46 15.74 6.51
CA ALA A 158 34.30 16.84 5.56
C ALA A 158 33.82 16.35 4.19
N SER A 159 34.44 15.28 3.67
CA SER A 159 34.03 14.64 2.40
C SER A 159 32.59 14.15 2.44
N LEU A 160 32.19 13.49 3.55
CA LEU A 160 30.84 13.00 3.74
C LEU A 160 29.81 14.14 3.83
N ALA A 161 30.14 15.24 4.50
CA ALA A 161 29.28 16.42 4.54
C ALA A 161 29.09 17.04 3.14
N PHE A 162 30.18 17.15 2.38
CA PHE A 162 30.14 17.65 1.00
C PHE A 162 29.29 16.77 0.08
N GLN A 163 29.47 15.44 0.14
CA GLN A 163 28.67 14.49 -0.62
C GLN A 163 27.17 14.55 -0.28
N LYS A 164 26.82 14.74 1.01
CA LYS A 164 25.42 14.93 1.43
C LYS A 164 24.79 16.16 0.79
N VAL A 165 25.53 17.27 0.75
CA VAL A 165 25.06 18.52 0.11
C VAL A 165 24.86 18.27 -1.39
N ILE A 166 25.85 17.69 -2.08
CA ILE A 166 25.72 17.33 -3.50
C ILE A 166 24.50 16.42 -3.74
N GLY A 167 24.30 15.41 -2.90
CA GLY A 167 23.15 14.51 -3.00
C GLY A 167 21.83 15.27 -2.95
N LYS A 168 21.68 16.20 -2.00
CA LYS A 168 20.48 17.06 -1.91
C LYS A 168 20.27 17.91 -3.16
N TRP A 169 21.32 18.55 -3.66
CA TRP A 169 21.24 19.35 -4.89
C TRP A 169 20.85 18.51 -6.11
N LYS A 170 21.42 17.30 -6.26
CA LYS A 170 21.06 16.38 -7.34
C LYS A 170 19.60 15.96 -7.27
N THR A 171 19.10 15.63 -6.07
CA THR A 171 17.69 15.28 -5.87
C THR A 171 16.77 16.46 -6.14
N ALA A 172 17.12 17.66 -5.68
CA ALA A 172 16.34 18.88 -5.95
C ALA A 172 16.29 19.19 -7.45
N ALA A 173 17.41 19.11 -8.16
CA ALA A 173 17.47 19.31 -9.60
C ALA A 173 16.60 18.31 -10.38
N LYS A 174 16.63 17.03 -9.99
CA LYS A 174 15.73 16.00 -10.55
C LYS A 174 14.26 16.31 -10.26
N GLY A 175 13.95 16.77 -9.05
CA GLY A 175 12.60 17.18 -8.66
C GLY A 175 12.07 18.32 -9.53
N ILE A 176 12.87 19.37 -9.74
CA ILE A 176 12.51 20.51 -10.59
C ILE A 176 12.24 20.04 -12.04
N TYR A 177 13.10 19.16 -12.56
CA TYR A 177 12.90 18.61 -13.90
C TYR A 177 11.60 17.81 -14.02
N LEU A 178 11.31 16.94 -13.05
CA LEU A 178 10.08 16.17 -13.02
C LEU A 178 8.84 17.07 -12.96
N MET A 179 8.84 18.09 -12.10
CA MET A 179 7.73 19.05 -12.00
C MET A 179 7.46 19.74 -13.34
N LYS A 180 8.52 20.14 -14.06
CA LYS A 180 8.37 20.75 -15.40
C LYS A 180 7.72 19.78 -16.39
N VAL A 181 8.14 18.52 -16.39
CA VAL A 181 7.57 17.48 -17.26
C VAL A 181 6.10 17.21 -16.93
N GLU A 182 5.76 17.17 -15.63
CA GLU A 182 4.38 17.01 -15.16
C GLU A 182 3.50 18.19 -15.58
N GLU A 183 3.99 19.42 -15.46
CA GLU A 183 3.32 20.64 -15.91
C GLU A 183 3.10 20.63 -17.43
N ASP A 184 4.12 20.29 -18.23
CA ASP A 184 4.01 20.17 -19.69
C ASP A 184 2.96 19.13 -20.09
N LEU A 185 2.89 18.01 -19.37
CA LEU A 185 1.90 16.95 -19.63
C LEU A 185 0.48 17.39 -19.26
N ALA A 186 0.31 18.07 -18.11
CA ALA A 186 -0.96 18.65 -17.70
C ALA A 186 -1.45 19.70 -18.72
N ASN A 187 -0.56 20.57 -19.19
CA ASN A 187 -0.84 21.56 -20.22
C ASN A 187 -1.28 20.92 -21.54
N LYS A 188 -0.58 19.88 -22.01
CA LYS A 188 -0.98 19.13 -23.22
C LYS A 188 -2.35 18.46 -23.07
N LYS A 189 -2.63 17.88 -21.90
CA LYS A 189 -3.94 17.27 -21.61
C LYS A 189 -5.05 18.32 -21.64
N TRP A 190 -4.82 19.48 -21.04
CA TRP A 190 -5.76 20.59 -21.07
C TRP A 190 -6.00 21.11 -22.50
N GLN A 191 -4.94 21.33 -23.28
CA GLN A 191 -5.05 21.76 -24.68
C GLN A 191 -5.86 20.76 -25.52
N ASN A 192 -5.62 19.46 -25.34
CA ASN A 192 -6.37 18.41 -26.04
C ASN A 192 -7.86 18.45 -25.65
N ASN A 193 -8.18 18.56 -24.36
CA ASN A 193 -9.56 18.67 -23.90
C ASN A 193 -10.27 19.89 -24.52
N VAL A 194 -9.60 21.05 -24.57
CA VAL A 194 -10.15 22.25 -25.20
C VAL A 194 -10.37 22.02 -26.71
N ALA A 195 -9.43 21.38 -27.40
CA ALA A 195 -9.58 21.06 -28.82
C ALA A 195 -10.77 20.13 -29.07
N ILE A 196 -10.93 19.07 -28.28
CA ILE A 196 -12.07 18.15 -28.34
C ILE A 196 -13.37 18.90 -28.10
N GLN A 197 -13.44 19.74 -27.06
CA GLN A 197 -14.65 20.48 -26.72
C GLN A 197 -15.04 21.46 -27.83
N ASN A 198 -14.07 22.15 -28.42
CA ASN A 198 -14.30 23.01 -29.58
C ASN A 198 -14.84 22.23 -30.78
N GLU A 199 -14.35 21.01 -31.01
CA GLU A 199 -14.82 20.17 -32.12
C GLU A 199 -16.23 19.63 -31.87
N ILE A 200 -16.54 19.24 -30.62
CA ILE A 200 -17.90 18.89 -30.20
C ILE A 200 -18.86 20.07 -30.44
N GLU A 201 -18.45 21.28 -30.07
CA GLU A 201 -19.28 22.48 -30.30
C GLU A 201 -19.51 22.75 -31.78
N LYS A 202 -18.47 22.64 -32.64
CA LYS A 202 -18.63 22.79 -34.09
C LYS A 202 -19.57 21.72 -34.67
N CYS A 203 -19.41 20.47 -34.25
CA CYS A 203 -20.30 19.37 -34.65
C CYS A 203 -21.75 19.64 -34.20
N HIS A 204 -21.96 20.11 -32.98
CA HIS A 204 -23.28 20.50 -32.51
C HIS A 204 -23.89 21.67 -33.31
N ARG A 205 -23.10 22.70 -33.64
CA ARG A 205 -23.56 23.84 -34.44
C ARG A 205 -23.97 23.39 -35.85
N THR A 206 -23.16 22.57 -36.50
CA THR A 206 -23.47 22.02 -37.84
C THR A 206 -24.70 21.11 -37.80
N MET A 207 -24.81 20.23 -36.81
CA MET A 207 -25.99 19.37 -36.61
C MET A 207 -27.27 20.18 -36.43
N ARG A 208 -27.25 21.26 -35.63
CA ARG A 208 -28.40 22.17 -35.48
C ARG A 208 -28.75 22.85 -36.81
N SER A 209 -27.76 23.28 -37.57
CA SER A 209 -27.97 23.87 -38.90
C SER A 209 -28.64 22.87 -39.85
N TYR A 210 -28.14 21.64 -39.93
CA TYR A 210 -28.74 20.59 -40.76
C TYR A 210 -30.17 20.26 -40.33
N HIS A 211 -30.41 20.17 -39.03
CA HIS A 211 -31.75 19.92 -38.51
C HIS A 211 -32.71 21.05 -38.90
N LYS A 212 -32.30 22.32 -38.76
CA LYS A 212 -33.09 23.47 -39.19
C LYS A 212 -33.37 23.43 -40.69
N SER A 213 -32.35 23.27 -41.53
CA SER A 213 -32.51 23.18 -42.99
C SER A 213 -33.41 22.02 -43.40
N SER A 214 -33.34 20.88 -42.71
CA SER A 214 -34.24 19.75 -42.94
C SER A 214 -35.69 20.07 -42.58
N MET A 215 -35.92 20.76 -41.45
CA MET A 215 -37.27 21.19 -41.04
C MET A 215 -37.85 22.22 -42.01
N ASP A 216 -37.04 23.18 -42.45
CA ASP A 216 -37.44 24.19 -43.45
C ASP A 216 -37.83 23.49 -44.77
N ARG A 217 -37.04 22.50 -45.21
CA ARG A 217 -37.36 21.73 -46.43
C ARG A 217 -38.60 20.86 -46.28
N GLN A 218 -38.83 20.27 -45.11
CA GLN A 218 -40.08 19.54 -44.83
C GLN A 218 -41.28 20.46 -44.94
N LYS A 219 -41.19 21.68 -44.39
CA LYS A 219 -42.24 22.68 -44.49
C LYS A 219 -42.51 23.10 -45.93
N GLU A 220 -41.48 23.34 -46.74
CA GLU A 220 -41.63 23.64 -48.16
C GLU A 220 -42.36 22.51 -48.91
N LEU A 221 -41.99 21.25 -48.66
CA LEU A 221 -42.64 20.09 -49.28
C LEU A 221 -44.11 19.94 -48.85
N GLU A 222 -44.45 20.26 -47.60
CA GLU A 222 -45.83 20.29 -47.12
C GLU A 222 -46.65 21.38 -47.82
N GLU A 223 -46.08 22.57 -48.02
CA GLU A 223 -46.70 23.67 -48.77
C GLU A 223 -46.91 23.29 -50.25
N GLU A 224 -45.92 22.68 -50.90
CA GLU A 224 -46.04 22.16 -52.28
C GLU A 224 -47.13 21.08 -52.39
N LEU A 225 -47.20 20.14 -51.45
CA LEU A 225 -48.25 19.13 -51.39
C LEU A 225 -49.64 19.75 -51.25
N GLN A 226 -49.77 20.77 -50.39
CA GLN A 226 -51.03 21.47 -50.19
C GLN A 226 -51.43 22.23 -51.46
N ASN A 227 -50.51 22.94 -52.10
CA ASN A 227 -50.74 23.64 -53.36
C ASN A 227 -51.15 22.67 -54.48
N ALA A 228 -50.50 21.50 -54.58
CA ALA A 228 -50.85 20.48 -55.55
C ALA A 228 -52.27 19.94 -55.29
N ARG A 229 -52.63 19.63 -54.04
CA ARG A 229 -53.98 19.19 -53.65
C ARG A 229 -55.04 20.21 -54.04
N GLU A 230 -54.81 21.48 -53.74
CA GLU A 230 -55.74 22.57 -54.10
C GLU A 230 -55.86 22.73 -55.61
N SER A 231 -54.76 22.60 -56.35
CA SER A 231 -54.75 22.64 -57.82
C SER A 231 -55.55 21.47 -58.42
N TYR A 232 -55.31 20.24 -57.95
CA TYR A 232 -56.07 19.06 -58.36
C TYR A 232 -57.55 19.19 -58.01
N GLU A 233 -57.90 19.69 -56.83
CA GLU A 233 -59.29 19.92 -56.45
C GLU A 233 -59.96 20.95 -57.37
N LYS A 234 -59.27 22.05 -57.71
CA LYS A 234 -59.74 23.05 -58.67
C LYS A 234 -59.95 22.44 -60.06
N MET A 235 -59.00 21.66 -60.57
CA MET A 235 -59.12 20.99 -61.87
C MET A 235 -60.25 19.97 -61.88
N THR A 236 -60.41 19.21 -60.80
CA THR A 236 -61.51 18.24 -60.66
C THR A 236 -62.87 18.95 -60.69
N LYS A 237 -63.01 20.08 -59.99
CA LYS A 237 -64.23 20.91 -60.03
C LYS A 237 -64.50 21.46 -61.43
N LYS A 238 -63.46 21.92 -62.15
CA LYS A 238 -63.58 22.36 -63.55
C LYS A 238 -64.05 21.23 -64.46
N HIS A 239 -63.41 20.07 -64.41
CA HIS A 239 -63.79 18.91 -65.21
C HIS A 239 -65.22 18.44 -64.89
N LEU A 240 -65.64 18.49 -63.63
CA LEU A 240 -67.02 18.17 -63.24
C LEU A 240 -68.03 19.18 -63.83
N ALA A 241 -67.68 20.47 -63.88
CA ALA A 241 -68.51 21.49 -64.51
C ALA A 241 -68.58 21.31 -66.03
N GLU A 242 -67.45 21.07 -66.69
CA GLU A 242 -67.38 20.77 -68.13
C GLU A 242 -68.17 19.50 -68.48
N GLU A 243 -68.04 18.42 -67.68
CA GLU A 243 -68.87 17.23 -67.84
C GLU A 243 -70.37 17.53 -67.69
N HIS A 244 -70.74 18.39 -66.75
CA HIS A 244 -72.12 18.80 -66.56
C HIS A 244 -72.64 19.60 -67.76
N GLU A 245 -71.86 20.55 -68.27
CA GLU A 245 -72.15 21.30 -69.49
C GLU A 245 -72.32 20.37 -70.69
N LEU A 246 -71.36 19.47 -70.96
CA LEU A 246 -71.44 18.49 -72.04
C LEU A 246 -72.66 17.55 -71.90
N ARG A 247 -73.02 17.16 -70.67
CA ARG A 247 -74.25 16.39 -70.42
C ARG A 247 -75.49 17.24 -70.73
N SER A 248 -75.52 18.51 -70.35
CA SER A 248 -76.63 19.42 -70.63
C SER A 248 -76.81 19.66 -72.13
N GLU A 249 -75.71 19.84 -72.86
CA GLU A 249 -75.69 19.97 -74.32
C GLU A 249 -76.16 18.69 -74.99
N LYS A 250 -75.68 17.53 -74.54
CA LYS A 250 -76.14 16.22 -75.02
C LYS A 250 -77.63 16.04 -74.78
N VAL A 251 -78.18 16.45 -73.64
CA VAL A 251 -79.63 16.40 -73.36
C VAL A 251 -80.40 17.35 -74.28
N CYS A 252 -79.88 18.56 -74.52
CA CYS A 252 -80.45 19.53 -75.44
C CYS A 252 -80.46 19.02 -76.90
N LEU A 253 -79.34 18.47 -77.36
CA LEU A 253 -79.23 17.82 -78.68
C LEU A 253 -80.14 16.60 -78.78
N ARG A 254 -80.19 15.77 -77.73
CA ARG A 254 -81.06 14.58 -77.69
C ARG A 254 -82.55 14.92 -77.70
N SER A 255 -82.96 16.09 -77.22
CA SER A 255 -84.37 16.55 -77.29
C SER A 255 -84.70 17.24 -78.62
N THR A 256 -83.73 17.95 -79.22
CA THR A 256 -83.91 18.64 -80.51
C THR A 256 -83.84 17.71 -81.71
N ILE A 257 -82.94 16.70 -81.75
CA ILE A 257 -82.85 15.71 -82.83
C ILE A 257 -84.19 15.01 -83.13
N PRO A 258 -84.94 14.47 -82.16
CA PRO A 258 -86.26 13.88 -82.43
C PRO A 258 -87.31 14.94 -82.79
N ALA A 259 -87.18 16.19 -82.35
CA ALA A 259 -88.07 17.28 -82.79
C ALA A 259 -87.82 17.66 -84.26
N TRP A 260 -86.55 17.74 -84.69
CA TRP A 260 -86.15 17.93 -86.08
C TRP A 260 -86.52 16.71 -86.94
N ALA A 261 -86.28 15.49 -86.47
CA ALA A 261 -86.72 14.27 -87.14
C ALA A 261 -88.25 14.24 -87.32
N LYS A 262 -89.03 14.62 -86.30
CA LYS A 262 -90.48 14.79 -86.41
C LYS A 262 -90.86 15.88 -87.42
N ARG A 263 -90.10 16.97 -87.53
CA ARG A 263 -90.33 18.04 -88.52
C ARG A 263 -90.02 17.56 -89.94
N CYS A 264 -88.92 16.84 -90.15
CA CYS A 264 -88.59 16.20 -91.42
C CYS A 264 -89.60 15.12 -91.81
N VAL A 265 -90.04 14.27 -90.87
CA VAL A 265 -91.12 13.29 -91.09
C VAL A 265 -92.43 14.00 -91.40
N ARG A 266 -92.75 15.14 -90.78
CA ARG A 266 -93.95 15.93 -91.06
C ARG A 266 -93.89 16.62 -92.45
N ILE A 267 -92.71 17.03 -92.90
CA ILE A 267 -92.47 17.54 -94.26
C ILE A 267 -92.55 16.40 -95.28
N TRP A 268 -92.00 15.22 -94.96
CA TRP A 268 -92.06 14.02 -95.79
C TRP A 268 -93.48 13.46 -95.91
N TRP A 269 -94.24 13.43 -94.80
CA TRP A 269 -95.67 13.11 -94.78
C TRP A 269 -96.50 14.14 -95.56
N ARG A 270 -96.22 15.45 -95.42
CA ARG A 270 -96.87 16.49 -96.25
C ARG A 270 -96.58 16.32 -97.75
N ARG A 271 -95.43 15.72 -98.11
CA ARG A 271 -95.05 15.44 -99.50
C ARG A 271 -95.66 14.14 -100.03
N ILE A 272 -96.01 13.20 -99.14
CA ILE A 272 -96.70 11.94 -99.46
C ILE A 272 -98.23 12.11 -99.50
N SER A 273 -98.83 13.05 -98.74
CA SER A 273 -100.29 13.28 -98.73
C SER A 273 -100.89 13.91 -100.00
N ILE A 274 -100.10 14.12 -101.06
CA ILE A 274 -100.59 14.58 -102.38
C ILE A 274 -100.80 13.39 -103.34
N TRP A 275 -100.35 12.18 -103.00
CA TRP A 275 -100.46 11.01 -103.88
C TRP A 275 -100.93 9.77 -103.12
N LEU A 276 -102.15 9.35 -103.45
CA LEU A 276 -102.78 8.04 -103.29
C LEU A 276 -103.83 7.78 -102.17
N PRO A 277 -104.86 6.95 -102.51
CA PRO A 277 -106.06 6.73 -101.73
C PRO A 277 -105.99 5.50 -100.81
N ARG A 278 -106.97 5.47 -99.90
CA ARG A 278 -107.44 4.33 -99.08
C ARG A 278 -107.09 2.94 -99.62
N ARG A 279 -106.44 2.13 -98.77
CA ARG A 279 -106.69 0.68 -98.70
C ARG A 279 -106.59 0.17 -97.28
N SER A 280 -107.64 -0.51 -96.86
CA SER A 280 -107.79 -1.28 -95.65
C SER A 280 -107.03 -2.59 -95.76
N SER A 281 -106.28 -2.99 -94.72
CA SER A 281 -106.09 -4.40 -94.38
C SER A 281 -105.49 -4.54 -92.98
N THR A 282 -106.31 -5.16 -92.14
CA THR A 282 -106.13 -5.80 -90.84
C THR A 282 -105.09 -6.93 -90.89
N ILE A 283 -104.35 -7.16 -89.79
CA ILE A 283 -103.83 -8.42 -89.19
C ILE A 283 -102.94 -7.97 -88.00
N LEU A 284 -103.34 -8.05 -86.72
CA LEU A 284 -103.42 -9.18 -85.77
C LEU A 284 -102.07 -9.83 -85.38
N TRP A 285 -101.84 -9.86 -84.05
CA TRP A 285 -100.95 -10.71 -83.24
C TRP A 285 -99.48 -10.25 -83.09
N SER A 286 -98.83 -10.25 -81.92
CA SER A 286 -99.18 -10.65 -80.56
C SER A 286 -98.09 -10.18 -79.58
N SER A 287 -98.55 -9.88 -78.35
CA SER A 287 -97.90 -10.00 -77.03
C SER A 287 -96.42 -10.44 -76.97
N THR A 288 -95.57 -9.77 -76.21
CA THR A 288 -95.41 -9.87 -74.74
C THR A 288 -94.20 -8.97 -74.42
N GLY A 289 -94.07 -8.25 -73.32
CA GLY A 289 -94.56 -8.44 -71.96
C GLY A 289 -93.63 -7.66 -71.03
N ARG A 290 -94.24 -6.91 -70.10
CA ARG A 290 -93.79 -6.66 -68.71
C ARG A 290 -92.50 -5.85 -68.47
N ARG A 291 -92.65 -4.68 -67.82
CA ARG A 291 -92.55 -4.43 -66.34
C ARG A 291 -91.08 -4.31 -65.94
N SER A 292 -90.65 -3.47 -65.01
CA SER A 292 -91.24 -2.52 -64.08
C SER A 292 -90.07 -2.02 -63.21
N ALA A 293 -90.31 -0.94 -62.45
CA ALA A 293 -89.73 -0.73 -61.12
C ALA A 293 -88.21 -0.43 -61.09
N SER A 294 -87.80 0.75 -60.60
CA SER A 294 -87.58 1.04 -59.16
C SER A 294 -86.74 -0.05 -58.52
N THR A 295 -85.57 0.21 -57.94
CA THR A 295 -85.32 0.96 -56.70
C THR A 295 -83.79 0.90 -56.51
N ARG A 296 -83.12 1.98 -56.12
CA ARG A 296 -82.77 2.29 -54.72
C ARG A 296 -82.09 1.13 -53.98
N THR A 297 -80.81 1.31 -53.66
CA THR A 297 -80.10 0.94 -52.40
C THR A 297 -78.60 1.15 -52.70
N SER A 298 -77.93 2.18 -52.16
CA SER A 298 -77.47 2.31 -50.77
C SER A 298 -76.69 1.09 -50.29
N TRP A 299 -75.45 1.33 -49.83
CA TRP A 299 -74.81 0.83 -48.59
C TRP A 299 -73.30 1.00 -48.76
N SER A 300 -72.70 1.87 -47.96
CA SER A 300 -72.01 1.55 -46.69
C SER A 300 -70.53 1.28 -46.99
N SER A 301 -69.52 1.59 -46.19
CA SER A 301 -69.39 1.86 -44.76
C SER A 301 -67.98 2.48 -44.64
N GLU A 302 -67.75 3.55 -43.89
CA GLU A 302 -67.49 3.55 -42.44
C GLU A 302 -66.00 3.34 -42.07
N ARG A 303 -65.45 4.40 -41.44
CA ARG A 303 -64.52 4.47 -40.29
C ARG A 303 -63.21 3.67 -40.30
N ARG A 304 -62.06 4.36 -40.21
CA ARG A 304 -61.36 4.87 -38.99
C ARG A 304 -60.63 3.79 -38.18
N ARG A 305 -59.30 4.05 -38.02
CA ARG A 305 -58.45 3.90 -36.82
C ARG A 305 -58.30 2.48 -36.26
N ASN A 306 -57.23 2.05 -35.61
CA ASN A 306 -55.99 2.64 -35.12
C ASN A 306 -55.05 1.45 -34.79
N VAL A 307 -53.73 1.72 -34.81
CA VAL A 307 -52.70 1.30 -33.85
C VAL A 307 -52.86 -0.08 -33.16
N ALA A 308 -51.88 -0.96 -33.42
CA ALA A 308 -51.35 -1.84 -32.39
C ALA A 308 -49.83 -1.95 -32.52
N CYS A 309 -49.19 -1.48 -31.46
CA CYS A 309 -47.78 -1.59 -31.14
C CYS A 309 -47.46 -3.05 -30.75
N SER A 310 -46.40 -3.64 -31.30
CA SER A 310 -45.75 -4.79 -30.66
C SER A 310 -44.26 -4.54 -30.52
N ARG A 311 -43.87 -4.25 -29.27
CA ARG A 311 -42.51 -4.37 -28.74
C ARG A 311 -41.90 -5.72 -29.13
N ARG A 312 -40.66 -5.70 -29.62
CA ARG A 312 -39.65 -6.73 -29.30
C ARG A 312 -38.36 -6.04 -28.88
N SER A 313 -38.11 -6.15 -27.58
CA SER A 313 -36.79 -6.20 -26.97
C SER A 313 -35.93 -7.28 -27.62
N TRP A 314 -34.62 -7.04 -27.72
CA TRP A 314 -33.46 -7.93 -27.48
C TRP A 314 -32.25 -6.97 -27.32
N SER A 315 -31.76 -6.70 -26.10
CA SER A 315 -30.66 -7.39 -25.38
C SER A 315 -29.31 -7.42 -26.10
N SER A 316 -28.37 -6.66 -25.52
CA SER A 316 -26.96 -6.99 -25.26
C SER A 316 -25.94 -6.89 -26.40
N SER A 317 -25.10 -5.84 -26.36
CA SER A 317 -23.64 -5.91 -26.09
C SER A 317 -23.09 -4.52 -25.81
#